data_AF-A0A5M3VPS3-F1
#
_entry.id   AF-A0A5M3VPS3-F1
#
_cell.length_a   1.000
_cell.length_b   1.000
_cell.length_c   1.000
_cell.angle_alpha   90.00
_cell.angle_beta   90.00
_cell.angle_gamma   90.00
#
_symmetry.space_group_name_H-M   'P 1'
#
loop_
_entity.id
_entity.type
_entity.pdbx_description
1 polymer ?
#
loop_
_entity_poly.entity_id
_entity_poly.type
_entity_poly.pdbx_seq_one_letter_code
_entity_poly.pdbx_strand_id
1 'polypeptide(L)' 'MRLAGFFTGANAVLVGRTRAPGIASLTQHEAVLDALGPLAVPIIADVDCGHVPPYLPIVNGAHGRLRYGGDRNELTQT' A
#
# COMPACT_ATOMS: atom_id res chain seq x y z
N MET A 1 1.79 -10.07 10.02
CA MET A 1 0.54 -9.29 9.91
C MET A 1 -0.60 -10.12 9.33
N ARG A 2 -0.53 -10.62 8.08
CA ARG A 2 -1.61 -11.42 7.45
C ARG A 2 -2.09 -12.60 8.30
N LEU A 3 -1.18 -13.50 8.69
CA LEU A 3 -1.52 -14.68 9.50
C LEU A 3 -2.00 -14.34 10.93
N ALA A 4 -1.78 -13.10 11.39
CA ALA A 4 -2.26 -12.61 12.67
C ALA A 4 -3.59 -11.83 12.55
N GLY A 5 -4.26 -11.86 11.39
CA GLY A 5 -5.57 -11.25 11.19
C GLY A 5 -5.58 -9.72 11.06
N PHE A 6 -4.42 -9.06 10.97
CA PHE A 6 -4.33 -7.58 10.92
C PHE A 6 -5.11 -6.93 9.76
N PHE A 7 -5.30 -7.65 8.66
CA PHE A 7 -5.98 -7.14 7.46
C PHE A 7 -7.45 -7.59 7.38
N THR A 8 -7.99 -8.19 8.44
CA THR A 8 -9.39 -8.60 8.49
C THR A 8 -10.28 -7.36 8.33
N GLY A 9 -11.13 -7.35 7.31
CA GLY A 9 -12.01 -6.22 7.00
C GLY A 9 -11.31 -5.04 6.30
N ALA A 10 -10.07 -5.18 5.85
CA ALA A 10 -9.41 -4.15 5.06
C ALA A 10 -10.09 -3.98 3.69
N ASN A 11 -10.33 -2.74 3.27
CA ASN A 11 -10.88 -2.43 1.94
C ASN A 11 -9.80 -2.39 0.85
N ALA A 12 -8.55 -2.07 1.23
CA ALA A 12 -7.38 -2.02 0.37
C ALA A 12 -6.11 -2.00 1.23
N VAL A 13 -4.96 -2.28 0.62
CA VAL A 13 -3.64 -2.08 1.23
C VAL A 13 -2.84 -1.09 0.39
N LEU A 14 -2.29 -0.06 1.04
CA LEU A 14 -1.39 0.91 0.43
C LEU A 14 0.03 0.59 0.84
N VAL A 15 0.92 0.44 -0.12
CA VAL A 15 2.33 0.12 0.12
C VAL A 15 3.17 1.32 -0.35
N GLY A 16 3.93 1.87 0.59
CA GLY A 16 4.84 2.97 0.31
C GLY A 16 5.96 2.54 -0.64
N ARG A 17 6.41 3.45 -1.50
CA ARG A 17 7.56 3.17 -2.37
C ARG A 17 8.84 2.93 -1.56
N THR A 18 9.81 2.26 -2.18
CA THR A 18 11.11 1.99 -1.57
C THR A 18 12.24 2.18 -2.58
N ARG A 19 13.44 2.50 -2.09
CA ARG A 19 14.71 2.44 -2.85
C ARG A 19 15.50 1.17 -2.56
N ALA A 20 15.00 0.32 -1.66
CA ALA A 20 15.65 -0.94 -1.35
C ALA A 20 15.68 -1.80 -2.63
N PRO A 21 16.84 -2.39 -2.97
CA PRO A 21 16.92 -3.30 -4.10
C PRO A 21 16.06 -4.54 -3.82
N GLY A 22 15.57 -5.18 -4.88
CA GLY A 22 15.10 -6.56 -4.78
C GLY A 22 16.23 -7.53 -4.45
N ILE A 23 15.89 -8.81 -4.33
CA ILE A 23 16.86 -9.90 -4.27
C ILE A 23 16.81 -10.70 -5.58
N ALA A 24 17.73 -11.65 -5.76
CA ALA A 24 17.83 -12.42 -6.99
C ALA A 24 16.54 -13.17 -7.37
N SER A 25 15.73 -13.58 -6.39
CA SER A 25 14.50 -14.34 -6.61
C SER A 25 13.23 -13.50 -6.66
N LEU A 26 13.27 -12.25 -6.16
CA LEU A 26 12.08 -11.41 -6.01
C LEU A 26 12.45 -9.93 -6.11
N THR A 27 11.74 -9.22 -6.98
CA THR A 27 11.59 -7.77 -6.90
C THR A 27 10.79 -7.37 -5.65
N GLN A 28 10.85 -6.09 -5.27
CA GLN A 28 10.06 -5.59 -4.15
C GLN A 28 8.54 -5.72 -4.40
N HIS A 29 8.09 -5.49 -5.64
CA HIS A 29 6.68 -5.66 -6.00
C HIS A 29 6.23 -7.13 -5.94
N GLU A 30 7.06 -8.06 -6.41
CA GLU A 30 6.75 -9.49 -6.31
C GLU A 30 6.69 -9.96 -4.86
N ALA A 31 7.59 -9.48 -4.00
CA ALA A 31 7.55 -9.80 -2.57
C ALA A 31 6.26 -9.29 -1.89
N VAL A 32 5.78 -8.10 -2.28
CA VAL A 32 4.49 -7.56 -1.82
C VAL A 32 3.33 -8.43 -2.29
N LEU A 33 3.32 -8.80 -3.58
CA LEU A 33 2.25 -9.62 -4.15
C LEU A 33 2.23 -11.04 -3.57
N ASP A 34 3.38 -11.65 -3.33
CA ASP A 34 3.48 -12.95 -2.66
C ASP A 34 2.88 -12.90 -1.24
N ALA A 35 3.25 -11.87 -0.47
CA ALA A 35 2.81 -11.75 0.92
C ALA A 35 1.33 -11.36 1.06
N LEU A 36 0.85 -10.44 0.22
CA LEU A 36 -0.43 -9.75 0.37
C LEU A 36 -1.47 -10.10 -0.71
N GLY A 37 -1.06 -10.60 -1.87
CA GLY A 37 -1.97 -11.02 -2.95
C GLY A 37 -3.08 -11.98 -2.49
N PRO A 38 -2.80 -12.97 -1.61
CA PRO A 38 -3.83 -13.85 -1.06
C PRO A 38 -4.91 -13.16 -0.22
N LEU A 39 -4.77 -11.87 0.12
CA LEU A 39 -5.82 -11.11 0.80
C LEU A 39 -7.01 -10.81 -0.10
N ALA A 40 -6.85 -10.88 -1.43
CA ALA A 40 -7.89 -10.60 -2.42
C ALA A 40 -8.55 -9.22 -2.27
N VAL A 41 -7.81 -8.24 -1.74
CA VAL A 41 -8.19 -6.83 -1.69
C VAL A 41 -7.27 -6.01 -2.61
N PRO A 42 -7.70 -4.86 -3.14
CA PRO A 42 -6.83 -3.98 -3.92
C PRO A 42 -5.54 -3.63 -3.18
N ILE A 43 -4.41 -3.73 -3.90
CA ILE A 43 -3.09 -3.30 -3.41
C ILE A 43 -2.62 -2.16 -4.29
N ILE A 44 -2.33 -1.01 -3.68
CA ILE A 44 -1.79 0.16 -4.36
C ILE A 44 -0.34 0.28 -3.94
N ALA A 45 0.57 0.00 -4.87
CA ALA A 45 2.00 0.13 -4.66
C ALA A 45 2.48 1.56 -4.92
N ASP A 46 3.73 1.82 -4.54
CA ASP A 46 4.47 3.05 -4.80
C ASP A 46 3.81 4.33 -4.31
N VAL A 47 3.03 4.23 -3.23
CA VAL A 47 2.43 5.39 -2.58
C VAL A 47 3.56 6.27 -2.04
N ASP A 48 3.40 7.59 -2.17
CA ASP A 48 4.32 8.61 -1.64
C ASP A 48 4.26 8.69 -0.11
N CYS A 49 4.29 7.55 0.60
CA CYS A 49 4.31 7.48 2.06
C CYS A 49 5.52 6.67 2.54
N GLY A 50 6.14 7.08 3.64
CA GLY A 50 7.32 6.43 4.22
C GLY A 50 8.61 7.21 3.99
N HIS A 51 9.73 6.50 3.80
CA HIS A 51 11.08 7.08 3.87
C HIS A 51 11.57 7.76 2.59
N VAL A 52 10.87 7.57 1.47
CA VAL A 52 11.30 8.12 0.16
C VAL A 52 10.40 9.30 -0.21
N PRO A 53 10.95 10.53 -0.35
CA PRO A 53 10.16 11.74 -0.66
C PRO A 53 9.65 11.78 -2.11
N PRO A 54 8.52 12.47 -2.38
CA PRO A 54 7.63 13.21 -1.45
C PRO A 54 6.90 12.37 -0.38
N TYR A 55 6.37 13.06 0.63
CA TYR A 55 5.70 12.47 1.81
C TYR A 55 4.24 12.94 1.90
N LEU A 56 3.31 12.15 1.39
CA LEU A 56 1.88 12.31 1.59
C LEU A 56 1.53 12.06 3.08
N PRO A 57 1.05 13.07 3.81
CA PRO A 57 0.61 12.89 5.18
C PRO A 57 -0.60 11.96 5.22
N ILE A 58 -0.56 10.96 6.10
CA ILE A 58 -1.69 10.05 6.35
C ILE A 58 -1.97 10.04 7.85
N VAL A 59 -3.15 10.54 8.23
CA VAL A 59 -3.58 10.53 9.64
C VAL A 59 -4.06 9.14 10.02
N ASN A 60 -3.40 8.51 10.99
CA ASN A 60 -3.81 7.22 11.54
C ASN A 60 -5.19 7.36 12.23
N GLY A 61 -6.12 6.48 11.89
CA GLY A 61 -7.48 6.44 12.46
C GLY A 61 -8.48 7.39 11.79
N ALA A 62 -8.06 8.27 10.89
CA ALA A 62 -8.98 9.11 10.12
C ALA A 62 -9.77 8.27 9.10
N HIS A 63 -11.00 8.68 8.80
CA HIS A 63 -11.79 8.03 7.77
C HIS A 63 -11.30 8.49 6.39
N GLY A 64 -10.76 7.54 5.61
CA GLY A 64 -10.13 7.81 4.31
C GLY A 64 -10.97 7.35 3.13
N ARG A 65 -11.03 8.17 2.07
CA ARG A 65 -11.52 7.76 0.75
C ARG A 65 -10.38 7.75 -0.25
N LEU A 66 -10.09 6.58 -0.82
CA LEU A 66 -9.09 6.40 -1.86
C LEU A 66 -9.75 6.31 -3.24
N ARG A 67 -9.25 7.08 -4.20
CA ARG A 67 -9.52 6.92 -5.63
C ARG A 67 -8.22 6.59 -6.34
N TYR A 68 -8.21 5.50 -7.10
CA TYR A 68 -7.07 5.07 -7.89
C TYR A 68 -7.56 4.68 -9.29
N GLY A 69 -7.00 5.30 -10.33
CA GLY A 69 -7.37 5.07 -11.72
C GLY A 69 -8.15 6.22 -12.38
N GLY A 70 -8.18 6.18 -13.71
CA GLY A 70 -8.76 7.25 -14.54
C GLY A 70 -7.79 8.43 -14.71
N ASP A 71 -8.30 9.64 -14.48
CA ASP A 71 -7.61 10.93 -14.67
C ASP A 71 -6.79 11.39 -13.45
N ARG A 72 -7.08 10.90 -12.25
CA ARG A 72 -6.38 11.30 -11.02
C ARG A 72 -6.36 10.20 -9.96
N ASN A 73 -5.31 10.22 -9.14
CA ASN A 73 -5.19 9.42 -7.92
C ASN A 73 -5.32 10.35 -6.71
N GLU A 74 -6.12 9.97 -5.72
CA GLU A 74 -6.50 10.88 -4.62
C GLU A 74 -6.78 10.11 -3.32
N LEU A 75 -6.35 10.68 -2.20
CA LEU A 75 -6.73 10.26 -0.86
C LEU A 75 -7.32 11.47 -0.12
N THR A 76 -8.57 11.37 0.30
CA THR A 76 -9.24 12.37 1.16
C THR A 76 -9.43 11.79 2.55
N GLN A 77 -9.22 12.58 3.60
CA GLN A 77 -9.33 12.15 5.00
C GLN A 77 -10.22 13.12 5.81
N THR A 78 -11.04 12.58 6.72
CA THR A 78 -11.92 13.32 7.65
C THR A 78 -11.75 12.82 9.08
#